data_AF-A0A0D6M219-F1
#
_entry.id   AF-A0A0D6M219-F1
#
_cell.length_a   1.000
_cell.length_b   1.000
_cell.length_c   1.000
_cell.angle_alpha   90.00
_cell.angle_beta   90.00
_cell.angle_gamma   90.00
#
_symmetry.space_group_name_H-M   'P 1'
#
loop_
_entity.id
_entity.type
_entity.pdbx_description
1 polymer ?
#
loop_
_entity_poly.entity_id
_entity_poly.type
_entity_poly.pdbx_seq_one_letter_code
_entity_poly.pdbx_strand_id
1 'polypeptide(L)' 'MTPDVMSQDRNGAVQFDKLYTSLKSCNVYIRSVWLQVTSPINWPDKQRENIAFIEQIIARANVSLPSS' A
#
# COMPACT_ATOMS: atom_id res chain seq x y z
N MET A 1 -2.37 6.56 -1.40
CA MET A 1 -1.40 6.22 -0.35
C MET A 1 0.00 6.56 -0.84
N THR A 2 0.80 7.18 0.01
CA THR A 2 2.24 7.31 -0.19
C THR A 2 2.90 6.17 0.58
N PRO A 3 3.50 5.18 -0.10
CA PRO A 3 4.10 4.04 0.58
C PRO A 3 5.33 4.46 1.37
N ASP A 4 5.49 3.90 2.57
CA ASP A 4 6.67 4.09 3.40
C ASP A 4 7.62 2.90 3.21
N VAL A 5 8.29 2.87 2.06
CA VAL A 5 9.20 1.78 1.66
C VAL A 5 10.54 1.79 2.40
N MET A 6 10.81 2.85 3.16
CA MET A 6 12.01 3.01 3.97
C MET A 6 11.79 2.61 5.44
N SER A 7 10.54 2.52 5.90
CA SER A 7 10.21 1.98 7.22
C SER A 7 10.72 0.55 7.41
N GLN A 8 10.95 0.20 8.68
CA GLN A 8 11.40 -1.14 9.08
C GLN A 8 10.38 -2.23 8.68
N ASP A 9 9.09 -1.89 8.66
CA ASP A 9 8.00 -2.78 8.23
C ASP A 9 7.75 -2.63 6.72
N ARG A 10 8.66 -3.20 5.91
CA ARG A 10 8.54 -3.32 4.44
C ARG A 10 7.48 -4.31 3.96
N ASN A 11 6.38 -4.42 4.68
CA ASN A 11 5.25 -5.27 4.31
C ASN A 11 4.14 -4.41 3.73
N GLY A 12 3.99 -4.46 2.40
CA GLY A 12 3.01 -3.65 1.68
C GLY A 12 1.57 -3.93 2.09
N ALA A 13 1.25 -5.19 2.41
CA ALA A 13 -0.07 -5.57 2.88
C ALA A 13 -0.40 -4.96 4.25
N VAL A 14 0.57 -4.93 5.18
CA VAL A 14 0.40 -4.31 6.49
C VAL A 14 0.20 -2.79 6.37
N GLN A 15 0.95 -2.13 5.48
CA GLN A 15 0.77 -0.70 5.25
C GLN A 15 -0.60 -0.38 4.65
N PHE A 16 -1.06 -1.21 3.71
CA PHE A 16 -2.42 -1.08 3.17
C PHE A 16 -3.48 -1.29 4.25
N ASP A 17 -3.35 -2.32 5.10
CA ASP A 17 -4.30 -2.60 6.17
C ASP A 17 -4.38 -1.45 7.17
N LYS A 18 -3.23 -0.88 7.58
CA LYS A 18 -3.18 0.30 8.46
C LYS A 18 -3.96 1.48 7.86
N LEU A 19 -3.75 1.79 6.57
CA LEU A 19 -4.50 2.84 5.88
C LEU A 19 -6.00 2.53 5.84
N TYR A 20 -6.36 1.35 5.33
CA TYR A 20 -7.73 0.95 5.09
C TYR A 20 -8.55 0.92 6.38
N THR A 21 -8.01 0.29 7.43
CA THR A 21 -8.67 0.20 8.74
C THR A 21 -8.82 1.57 9.40
N SER A 22 -7.81 2.44 9.32
CA SER A 22 -7.89 3.80 9.88
C SER A 22 -8.95 4.65 9.20
N LEU A 23 -9.05 4.57 7.87
CA LEU A 23 -10.11 5.26 7.12
C LEU A 23 -11.50 4.70 7.44
N LYS A 24 -11.63 3.37 7.53
CA LYS A 24 -12.89 2.71 7.91
C LYS A 24 -13.31 3.03 9.34
N SER A 25 -12.37 3.13 10.29
CA SER A 25 -12.69 3.55 11.67
C SER A 25 -13.20 4.99 11.74
N CYS A 26 -12.84 5.83 10.77
CA CYS A 26 -13.37 7.18 10.61
C CYS A 26 -14.66 7.22 9.76
N ASN A 27 -15.30 6.07 9.53
CA ASN A 27 -16.53 5.93 8.73
C ASN A 27 -16.39 6.42 7.27
N VAL A 28 -15.16 6.40 6.72
CA VAL A 28 -14.90 6.76 5.32
C VAL A 28 -15.26 5.59 4.40
N TYR A 29 -16.04 5.88 3.37
CA TYR A 29 -16.33 4.91 2.30
C TYR A 29 -15.22 4.97 1.23
N ILE A 30 -14.54 3.84 1.04
CA ILE A 30 -13.39 3.73 0.15
C ILE A 30 -13.84 3.07 -1.16
N ARG A 31 -13.82 3.83 -2.26
CA ARG A 31 -14.09 3.31 -3.62
C ARG A 31 -12.84 2.88 -4.35
N SER A 32 -11.75 3.61 -4.15
CA SER A 32 -10.50 3.39 -4.86
C SER A 32 -9.34 3.88 -4.00
N VAL A 33 -8.18 3.26 -4.20
CA VAL A 33 -6.93 3.65 -3.56
C VAL A 33 -5.88 3.77 -4.65
N TRP A 34 -5.20 4.91 -4.74
CA TRP A 34 -4.08 5.12 -5.66
C TRP A 34 -2.76 4.96 -4.91
N LEU A 35 -1.83 4.19 -5.47
CA LEU A 35 -0.47 4.07 -4.96
C LEU A 35 0.42 5.10 -5.66
N GLN A 36 1.04 5.99 -4.90
CA GLN A 36 1.94 6.98 -5.47
C GLN A 36 3.37 6.43 -5.51
N VAL A 37 3.86 6.14 -6.72
CA VAL A 37 5.28 5.83 -6.96
C VAL A 37 5.99 7.13 -7.32
N THR A 38 6.91 7.56 -6.46
CA THR A 38 7.64 8.82 -6.61
C THR A 38 9.06 8.59 -7.14
N SER A 39 9.90 9.64 -7.11
CA SER A 39 11.29 9.61 -7.60
C SER A 39 12.07 8.40 -7.04
N PRO A 40 12.93 7.76 -7.86
CA PRO A 40 13.74 6.61 -7.44
C PRO A 40 14.54 6.83 -6.15
N ILE A 41 14.96 8.07 -5.86
CA ILE A 41 15.70 8.40 -4.63
C ILE A 41 14.91 8.16 -3.34
N ASN A 42 13.57 8.14 -3.41
CA ASN A 42 12.70 7.86 -2.27
C ASN A 42 12.47 6.36 -2.08
N TRP A 43 13.01 5.52 -2.96
CA TRP A 43 12.88 4.08 -2.91
C TRP A 43 14.26 3.45 -2.68
N PRO A 44 14.35 2.33 -1.94
CA PRO A 44 15.59 1.58 -1.87
C PRO A 44 16.08 1.19 -3.27
N ASP A 45 17.39 1.19 -3.50
CA ASP A 45 18.01 0.69 -4.74
C ASP A 45 17.98 -0.85 -4.79
N LYS A 46 16.77 -1.39 -4.74
CA LYS A 46 16.47 -2.82 -4.66
C LYS A 46 15.19 -3.10 -5.43
N GLN A 47 15.30 -3.08 -6.75
CA GLN A 47 14.16 -3.20 -7.66
C GLN A 47 13.24 -4.39 -7.34
N ARG A 48 13.80 -5.57 -7.08
CA ARG A 48 13.01 -6.77 -6.76
C ARG A 48 12.19 -6.63 -5.48
N GLU A 49 12.76 -6.01 -4.44
CA GLU A 49 12.04 -5.76 -3.18
C GLU A 49 10.92 -4.72 -3.39
N ASN A 50 11.19 -3.67 -4.18
CA ASN A 50 10.20 -2.64 -4.49
C ASN A 50 9.00 -3.21 -5.26
N ILE A 51 9.24 -4.09 -6.25
CA ILE A 51 8.19 -4.78 -6.99
C ILE A 51 7.37 -5.67 -6.05
N ALA A 52 8.03 -6.51 -5.25
CA ALA A 52 7.34 -7.40 -4.30
C ALA A 52 6.49 -6.62 -3.29
N PHE A 53 6.97 -5.47 -2.82
CA PHE A 53 6.20 -4.59 -1.94
C PHE A 53 4.93 -4.05 -2.61
N ILE A 54 5.02 -3.61 -3.87
CA ILE A 54 3.86 -3.13 -4.64
C ILE A 54 2.86 -4.27 -4.89
N GLU A 55 3.34 -5.46 -5.26
CA GLU A 55 2.50 -6.65 -5.47
C GLU A 55 1.74 -7.04 -4.20
N GLN A 56 2.36 -6.96 -3.02
CA GLN A 56 1.70 -7.19 -1.74
C GLN A 56 0.54 -6.21 -1.49
N ILE A 57 0.70 -4.93 -1.81
CA ILE A 57 -0.36 -3.92 -1.70
C ILE A 57 -1.53 -4.28 -2.62
N ILE A 58 -1.24 -4.56 -3.90
CA ILE A 58 -2.26 -4.86 -4.90
C ILE A 58 -3.04 -6.12 -4.51
N ALA A 59 -2.33 -7.19 -4.14
CA ALA A 59 -2.95 -8.44 -3.71
C ALA A 59 -3.87 -8.24 -2.49
N ARG A 60 -3.42 -7.47 -1.50
CA ARG A 60 -4.22 -7.20 -0.30
C ARG A 60 -5.44 -6.33 -0.57
N ALA A 61 -5.30 -5.33 -1.44
CA ALA A 61 -6.40 -4.45 -1.85
C ALA A 61 -7.52 -5.22 -2.55
N ASN A 62 -7.18 -6.17 -3.43
CA ASN A 62 -8.15 -6.97 -4.16
C ASN A 62 -8.95 -7.94 -3.28
N VAL A 63 -8.39 -8.37 -2.14
CA VAL A 63 -9.12 -9.18 -1.16
C VAL A 63 -10.05 -8.31 -0.29
N SER A 64 -9.65 -7.07 -0.03
CA SER A 64 -10.30 -6.20 0.97
C SER A 64 -11.38 -5.29 0.40
N LEU A 65 -11.32 -4.98 -0.90
CA LEU A 65 -12.32 -4.18 -1.61
C LEU A 65 -13.29 -5.15 -2.32
N PRO A 66 -14.57 -5.23 -1.93
CA PRO A 66 -15.53 -6.05 -2.65
C PRO A 66 -15.63 -5.58 -4.10
N SER A 67 -15.62 -6.53 -5.04
CA SER A 67 -15.85 -6.27 -6.46
C SER A 67 -17.19 -5.55 -6.60
N SER A 68 -17.15 -4.34 -7.16
CA SER A 68 -18.31 -3.48 -7.37
C SER A 68 -19.27 -4.04 -8.41
#